data_AF-A0A7S2KAR1-F1
#
_entry.id   AF-A0A7S2KAR1-F1
#
_cell.length_a   1.000
_cell.length_b   1.000
_cell.length_c   1.000
_cell.angle_alpha   90.00
_cell.angle_beta   90.00
_cell.angle_gamma   90.00
#
_symmetry.space_group_name_H-M   'P 1'
#
loop_
_entity.id
_entity.type
_entity.pdbx_description
1 polymer ?
#
loop_
_entity_poly.entity_id
_entity_poly.type
_entity_poly.pdbx_seq_one_letter_code
_entity_poly.pdbx_strand_id
1 'polypeptide(L)'
;EEESSVMMAGVQYTKYRFKSSLEEDMKAASFIISHAGAGSIMEGLSLEKRMLVVINADLMDNHQCELAYALQKRKHLICSESPKYLCSNDLWRDILDFQPVKFQDIRWAYVAKTVDEAMNFIPRRCHMD
;
A
#
# COMPACT_ATOMS: atom_id res chain seq x y z
N GLU A 1 -18.78 8.05 -10.81
CA GLU A 1 -17.86 8.31 -9.68
C GLU A 1 -18.46 9.50 -8.92
N GLU A 2 -18.81 9.35 -7.63
CA GLU A 2 -19.26 10.47 -6.80
C GLU A 2 -18.11 10.82 -5.85
N GLU A 3 -17.35 11.85 -6.22
CA GLU A 3 -16.32 12.44 -5.37
C GLU A 3 -16.97 13.52 -4.49
N SER A 4 -16.67 13.49 -3.19
CA SER A 4 -17.14 14.50 -2.26
C SER A 4 -15.99 15.00 -1.40
N SER A 5 -15.86 16.32 -1.30
CA SER A 5 -14.89 16.99 -0.44
C SER A 5 -15.61 17.62 0.74
N VAL A 6 -15.14 17.36 1.96
CA VAL A 6 -15.75 17.83 3.21
C VAL A 6 -14.66 18.38 4.14
N MET A 7 -15.00 19.42 4.88
CA MET A 7 -14.17 19.98 5.94
C MET A 7 -14.67 19.48 7.31
N MET A 8 -13.79 18.86 8.10
CA MET A 8 -14.12 18.42 9.46
C MET A 8 -12.93 18.67 10.38
N ALA A 9 -13.18 19.31 11.52
CA ALA A 9 -12.16 19.61 12.53
C ALA A 9 -10.90 20.32 11.98
N GLY A 10 -11.07 21.20 10.96
CA GLY A 10 -9.96 21.90 10.32
C GLY A 10 -9.17 21.08 9.29
N VAL A 11 -9.58 19.84 9.03
CA VAL A 11 -8.98 18.95 8.03
C VAL A 11 -9.90 18.85 6.82
N GLN A 12 -9.33 19.09 5.64
CA GLN A 12 -10.00 18.80 4.37
C GLN A 12 -9.80 17.32 4.04
N TYR A 13 -10.89 16.61 3.76
CA TYR A 13 -10.82 15.25 3.24
C TYR A 13 -11.72 15.09 2.02
N THR A 14 -11.24 14.27 1.10
CA THR A 14 -11.93 13.91 -0.13
C THR A 14 -12.15 12.41 -0.13
N LYS A 15 -13.34 11.97 -0.54
CA LYS A 15 -13.67 10.55 -0.63
C LYS A 15 -14.39 10.23 -1.93
N TYR A 16 -14.16 9.03 -2.43
CA TYR A 16 -14.87 8.42 -3.54
C TYR A 16 -15.04 6.93 -3.25
N ARG A 17 -16.08 6.31 -3.82
CA ARG A 17 -16.31 4.87 -3.67
C ARG A 17 -15.37 4.06 -4.57
N PHE A 18 -15.26 4.46 -5.82
CA PHE A 18 -14.41 3.85 -6.83
C PHE A 18 -13.94 4.93 -7.79
N LYS A 19 -12.70 4.82 -8.23
CA LYS A 19 -12.09 5.66 -9.25
C LYS A 19 -11.41 4.73 -10.25
N SER A 20 -11.51 5.05 -11.53
CA SER A 20 -10.90 4.27 -12.61
C SER A 20 -9.37 4.17 -12.51
N SER A 21 -8.71 5.16 -11.89
CA SER A 21 -7.29 5.15 -11.56
C SER A 21 -7.00 5.94 -10.29
N LEU A 22 -6.06 5.45 -9.46
CA LEU A 22 -5.57 6.13 -8.26
C LEU A 22 -4.26 6.91 -8.53
N GLU A 23 -3.72 6.80 -9.74
CA GLU A 23 -2.35 7.23 -10.07
C GLU A 23 -2.12 8.72 -9.76
N GLU A 24 -3.06 9.60 -10.14
CA GLU A 24 -2.96 11.04 -9.89
C GLU A 24 -2.96 11.35 -8.38
N ASP A 25 -3.82 10.68 -7.62
CA ASP A 25 -3.93 10.87 -6.18
C ASP A 25 -2.65 10.39 -5.47
N MET A 26 -2.12 9.23 -5.89
CA MET A 26 -0.85 8.70 -5.38
C MET A 26 0.34 9.59 -5.74
N LYS A 27 0.38 10.15 -6.96
CA LYS A 27 1.42 11.10 -7.39
C LYS A 27 1.37 12.40 -6.58
N ALA A 28 0.19 12.92 -6.29
CA ALA A 28 0.01 14.12 -5.47
C ALA A 28 0.33 13.87 -3.99
N ALA A 29 0.13 12.65 -3.49
CA ALA A 29 0.39 12.30 -2.10
C ALA A 29 1.90 12.36 -1.76
N SER A 30 2.21 12.91 -0.59
CA SER A 30 3.54 12.81 0.03
C SER A 30 3.73 11.52 0.81
N PHE A 31 2.62 10.90 1.23
CA PHE A 31 2.56 9.70 2.06
C PHE A 31 1.28 8.92 1.77
N ILE A 32 1.37 7.59 1.76
CA ILE A 32 0.25 6.70 1.45
C ILE A 32 0.03 5.72 2.61
N ILE A 33 -1.22 5.54 3.02
CA ILE A 33 -1.64 4.48 3.95
C ILE A 33 -2.50 3.49 3.17
N SER A 34 -2.13 2.21 3.17
CA SER A 34 -2.86 1.17 2.46
C SER A 34 -3.15 -0.03 3.34
N HIS A 35 -4.30 -0.68 3.15
CA HIS A 35 -4.71 -1.90 3.87
C HIS A 35 -4.01 -3.17 3.35
N ALA A 36 -2.77 -3.02 2.89
CA ALA A 36 -1.92 -4.09 2.37
C ALA A 36 -2.43 -4.81 1.10
N GLY A 37 -3.30 -4.16 0.32
CA GLY A 37 -3.63 -4.60 -1.04
C GLY A 37 -2.38 -4.58 -1.94
N ALA A 38 -2.05 -5.72 -2.55
CA ALA A 38 -0.81 -5.88 -3.34
C ALA A 38 -0.68 -4.83 -4.46
N GLY A 39 -1.75 -4.57 -5.23
CA GLY A 39 -1.74 -3.57 -6.31
C GLY A 39 -1.36 -2.17 -5.83
N SER A 40 -1.94 -1.72 -4.71
CA SER A 40 -1.65 -0.41 -4.13
C SER A 40 -0.22 -0.31 -3.58
N ILE A 41 0.30 -1.39 -2.98
CA ILE A 41 1.71 -1.44 -2.55
C ILE A 41 2.63 -1.27 -3.77
N MET A 42 2.37 -2.02 -4.84
CA MET A 42 3.21 -2.00 -6.04
C MET A 42 3.21 -0.64 -6.72
N GLU A 43 2.04 -0.02 -6.87
CA GLU A 43 1.90 1.30 -7.48
C GLU A 43 2.60 2.37 -6.64
N GLY A 44 2.39 2.36 -5.32
CA GLY A 44 3.05 3.31 -4.42
C GLY A 44 4.57 3.17 -4.37
N LEU A 45 5.10 1.93 -4.39
CA LEU A 45 6.55 1.68 -4.48
C LEU A 45 7.14 2.13 -5.82
N SER A 46 6.42 1.89 -6.93
CA SER A 46 6.85 2.31 -8.28
C SER A 46 6.90 3.83 -8.42
N LEU A 47 6.03 4.55 -7.70
CA LEU A 47 6.01 6.01 -7.61
C LEU A 47 6.99 6.57 -6.55
N GLU A 48 7.85 5.71 -5.98
CA GLU A 48 8.81 6.04 -4.92
C GLU A 48 8.16 6.74 -3.70
N LYS A 49 6.91 6.38 -3.37
CA LYS A 49 6.16 7.00 -2.28
C LYS A 49 6.51 6.38 -0.93
N ARG A 50 6.48 7.20 0.12
CA ARG A 50 6.52 6.72 1.51
C ARG A 50 5.19 6.05 1.82
N MET A 51 5.25 4.83 2.36
CA MET A 51 4.05 4.03 2.59
C MET A 51 4.00 3.43 4.00
N LEU A 52 2.80 3.47 4.58
CA LEU A 52 2.41 2.64 5.72
C LEU A 52 1.39 1.60 5.26
N VAL A 53 1.72 0.35 5.51
CA VAL A 53 0.90 -0.80 5.17
C VAL A 53 0.24 -1.34 6.42
N VAL A 54 -1.07 -1.15 6.55
CA VAL A 54 -1.86 -1.64 7.68
C VAL A 54 -2.36 -3.03 7.33
N ILE A 55 -1.79 -4.03 7.96
CA ILE A 55 -2.18 -5.42 7.82
C ILE A 55 -3.51 -5.61 8.56
N ASN A 56 -4.47 -6.23 7.88
CA ASN A 56 -5.71 -6.64 8.50
C ASN A 56 -5.70 -8.15 8.72
N ALA A 57 -5.29 -8.57 9.92
CA ALA A 57 -5.13 -9.99 10.26
C ALA A 57 -6.43 -10.82 10.12
N ASP A 58 -7.61 -10.18 10.13
CA ASP A 58 -8.90 -10.86 10.05
C ASP A 58 -9.36 -11.11 8.60
N LEU A 59 -8.76 -10.43 7.62
CA LEU A 59 -9.21 -10.40 6.22
C LEU A 59 -8.13 -10.79 5.21
N MET A 60 -6.85 -10.74 5.58
CA MET A 60 -5.74 -11.01 4.66
C MET A 60 -5.34 -12.47 4.66
N ASP A 61 -5.18 -13.04 3.47
CA ASP A 61 -4.40 -14.27 3.31
C ASP A 61 -2.97 -14.01 3.80
N ASN A 62 -2.40 -14.97 4.56
CA ASN A 62 -1.05 -14.88 5.17
C ASN A 62 0.02 -14.34 4.22
N HIS A 63 -0.15 -14.64 2.96
CA HIS A 63 0.67 -14.26 1.84
C HIS A 63 0.84 -12.76 1.59
N GLN A 64 -0.20 -11.94 1.76
CA GLN A 64 -0.07 -10.50 1.61
C GLN A 64 0.68 -9.89 2.81
N CYS A 65 0.52 -10.47 4.00
CA CYS A 65 1.30 -10.14 5.19
C CYS A 65 2.78 -10.47 4.97
N GLU A 66 3.10 -11.64 4.39
CA GLU A 66 4.48 -12.04 4.06
C GLU A 66 5.15 -11.02 3.13
N LEU A 67 4.45 -10.55 2.10
CA LEU A 67 4.94 -9.50 1.21
C LEU A 67 5.24 -8.21 1.98
N ALA A 68 4.28 -7.76 2.81
CA ALA A 68 4.42 -6.54 3.60
C ALA A 68 5.65 -6.63 4.53
N TYR A 69 5.80 -7.73 5.28
CA TYR A 69 6.96 -7.97 6.14
C TYR A 69 8.28 -8.07 5.36
N ALA A 70 8.28 -8.71 4.20
CA ALA A 70 9.47 -8.80 3.35
C ALA A 70 9.95 -7.43 2.86
N LEU A 71 9.03 -6.52 2.57
CA LEU A 71 9.30 -5.14 2.16
C LEU A 71 9.72 -4.27 3.35
N GLN A 72 9.08 -4.43 4.51
CA GLN A 72 9.49 -3.75 5.75
C GLN A 72 10.90 -4.14 6.18
N LYS A 73 11.25 -5.44 6.12
CA LYS A 73 12.60 -5.93 6.46
C LYS A 73 13.69 -5.27 5.59
N ARG A 74 13.35 -4.90 4.36
CA ARG A 74 14.24 -4.21 3.41
C ARG A 74 14.15 -2.68 3.51
N LYS A 75 13.36 -2.16 4.44
CA LYS A 75 13.12 -0.72 4.66
C LYS A 75 12.51 -0.02 3.44
N HIS A 76 11.67 -0.70 2.67
CA HIS A 76 10.92 -0.06 1.58
C HIS A 76 9.64 0.63 2.08
N LEU A 77 9.04 0.08 3.14
CA LEU A 77 7.80 0.58 3.74
C LEU A 77 7.76 0.25 5.23
N ILE A 78 6.77 0.80 5.95
CA ILE A 78 6.46 0.42 7.33
C ILE A 78 5.19 -0.43 7.32
N CYS A 79 5.13 -1.49 8.12
CA CYS A 79 3.86 -2.18 8.38
C CYS A 79 3.35 -1.91 9.79
N SER A 80 2.03 -1.94 9.92
CA SER A 80 1.32 -2.00 11.20
C SER A 80 0.41 -3.21 11.19
N GLU A 81 0.47 -4.03 12.24
CA GLU A 81 -0.35 -5.24 12.39
C GLU A 81 -1.81 -4.94 12.74
N SER A 82 -2.13 -3.70 13.11
CA SER A 82 -3.47 -3.30 13.49
C SER A 82 -3.74 -1.82 13.18
N PRO A 83 -4.96 -1.47 12.72
CA PRO A 83 -5.35 -0.08 12.57
C PRO A 83 -5.35 0.68 13.91
N LYS A 84 -5.43 -0.01 15.06
CA LYS A 84 -5.39 0.62 16.39
C LYS A 84 -4.11 1.42 16.63
N TYR A 85 -3.00 1.01 16.01
CA TYR A 85 -1.71 1.70 16.17
C TYR A 85 -1.65 3.04 15.41
N LEU A 86 -2.58 3.32 14.48
CA LEU A 86 -2.66 4.61 13.80
C LEU A 86 -2.98 5.76 14.76
N CYS A 87 -3.55 5.47 15.93
CA CYS A 87 -3.80 6.46 16.98
C CYS A 87 -2.59 6.68 17.90
N SER A 88 -1.50 5.91 17.73
CA SER A 88 -0.29 6.04 18.54
C SER A 88 0.65 7.11 17.99
N ASN A 89 1.08 8.04 18.84
CA ASN A 89 2.05 9.06 18.47
C ASN A 89 3.44 8.47 18.13
N ASP A 90 3.79 7.34 18.73
CA ASP A 90 5.10 6.72 18.52
C ASP A 90 5.24 6.20 17.09
N LEU A 91 4.17 5.59 16.55
CA LEU A 91 4.13 5.15 15.16
C LEU A 91 4.36 6.32 14.20
N TRP A 92 3.74 7.48 14.46
CA TRP A 92 3.90 8.65 13.61
C TRP A 92 5.31 9.24 13.69
N ARG A 93 5.98 9.18 14.85
CA ARG A 93 7.39 9.56 14.97
C ARG A 93 8.26 8.66 14.09
N ASP A 94 8.08 7.35 14.19
CA ASP A 94 8.82 6.38 13.37
C ASP A 94 8.58 6.62 11.87
N ILE A 95 7.34 6.90 11.46
CA ILE A 95 6.99 7.22 10.07
C ILE A 95 7.68 8.48 9.57
N LEU A 96 7.73 9.53 10.39
CA LEU A 96 8.34 10.81 10.02
C LEU A 96 9.86 10.68 9.88
N ASP A 97 10.49 9.90 10.74
CA ASP A 97 11.94 9.66 10.74
C ASP A 97 12.37 8.62 9.69
N PHE A 98 11.42 7.78 9.23
CA PHE A 98 11.69 6.73 8.26
C PHE A 98 12.09 7.28 6.89
N GLN A 99 13.26 6.83 6.44
CA GLN A 99 13.77 7.07 5.09
C GLN A 99 13.62 5.78 4.28
N PRO A 100 12.62 5.68 3.40
CA PRO A 100 12.45 4.49 2.59
C PRO A 100 13.66 4.30 1.67
N VAL A 101 14.20 3.10 1.66
CA VAL A 101 15.17 2.70 0.64
C VAL A 101 14.43 2.64 -0.67
N LYS A 102 14.91 3.40 -1.67
CA LYS A 102 14.32 3.40 -3.00
C LYS A 102 14.25 1.97 -3.53
N PHE A 103 13.11 1.61 -4.08
CA PHE A 103 12.91 0.30 -4.68
C PHE A 103 13.59 0.26 -6.05
N GLN A 104 14.93 0.09 -6.07
CA GLN A 104 15.71 0.23 -7.30
C GLN A 104 16.12 -1.07 -7.99
N ASP A 105 16.00 -2.26 -7.38
CA ASP A 105 16.55 -3.45 -8.04
C ASP A 105 16.08 -4.81 -7.50
N ILE A 106 14.85 -4.90 -6.99
CA ILE A 106 14.24 -6.22 -6.88
C ILE A 106 13.69 -6.52 -8.26
N ARG A 107 14.38 -7.40 -9.02
CA ARG A 107 13.87 -8.00 -10.26
C ARG A 107 12.37 -8.17 -10.10
N TRP A 108 11.57 -7.49 -10.91
CA TRP A 108 10.11 -7.56 -10.90
C TRP A 108 9.63 -9.01 -10.81
N ALA A 109 10.37 -9.93 -11.44
CA ALA A 109 10.18 -11.37 -11.33
C ALA A 109 10.11 -11.93 -9.89
N TYR A 110 10.86 -11.40 -8.92
CA TYR A 110 10.81 -11.84 -7.52
C TYR A 110 9.57 -11.33 -6.81
N VAL A 111 9.21 -10.05 -6.95
CA VAL A 111 7.98 -9.53 -6.33
C VAL A 111 6.74 -10.06 -7.04
N ALA A 112 6.74 -10.14 -8.36
CA ALA A 112 5.68 -10.81 -9.13
C ALA A 112 5.58 -12.29 -8.75
N LYS A 113 6.69 -13.02 -8.60
CA LYS A 113 6.66 -14.40 -8.13
C LYS A 113 6.14 -14.51 -6.69
N THR A 114 6.59 -13.65 -5.78
CA THR A 114 6.08 -13.62 -4.41
C THR A 114 4.61 -13.24 -4.38
N VAL A 115 4.15 -12.29 -5.21
CA VAL A 115 2.74 -11.88 -5.36
C VAL A 115 1.90 -12.98 -6.05
N ASP A 116 2.43 -13.66 -7.06
CA ASP A 116 1.75 -14.73 -7.79
C ASP A 116 1.64 -16.00 -6.93
N GLU A 117 2.71 -16.36 -6.20
CA GLU A 117 2.72 -17.43 -5.19
C GLU A 117 1.82 -17.07 -3.99
N ALA A 118 1.82 -15.79 -3.59
CA ALA A 118 0.99 -15.26 -2.51
C ALA A 118 -0.50 -15.21 -2.84
N MET A 119 -0.84 -14.79 -4.05
CA MET A 119 -2.21 -14.46 -4.44
C MET A 119 -2.87 -15.54 -5.28
N ASN A 120 -2.20 -16.68 -5.51
CA ASN A 120 -2.68 -17.80 -6.32
C ASN A 120 -3.36 -17.31 -7.61
N PHE A 121 -2.72 -16.34 -8.27
CA PHE A 121 -3.28 -15.68 -9.44
C PHE A 121 -3.36 -16.70 -10.56
N ILE A 122 -4.48 -17.41 -10.68
CA ILE A 122 -4.81 -18.15 -11.90
C ILE A 122 -4.80 -17.07 -12.98
N PRO A 123 -3.89 -17.14 -13.97
CA PRO A 123 -3.98 -16.23 -15.09
C PRO A 123 -5.27 -16.61 -15.78
N ARG A 124 -6.34 -15.82 -15.57
CA ARG A 124 -7.41 -15.80 -16.55
C ARG A 124 -6.72 -15.30 -17.80
N ARG A 125 -6.32 -16.23 -18.66
CA ARG A 125 -6.13 -15.99 -20.09
C ARG A 125 -7.23 -15.01 -20.47
N CYS A 126 -6.87 -13.76 -20.73
CA CYS A 126 -7.65 -12.96 -21.64
C CYS A 126 -7.67 -13.81 -22.93
N HIS A 127 -8.78 -14.51 -23.14
CA HIS A 127 -9.15 -14.92 -24.49
C HIS A 127 -9.35 -13.59 -25.21
N MET A 128 -8.39 -13.29 -26.09
CA MET A 128 -8.71 -12.52 -27.28
C MET A 128 -9.65 -13.41 -28.08
N ASP A 129 -10.93 -13.05 -28.04
CA ASP A 129 -11.89 -13.27 -29.11
C ASP A 129 -12.60 -11.94 -29.35
#